data_AF-J5GK98-F1
#
_entry.id   AF-J5GK98-F1
#
_cell.length_a   1.000
_cell.length_b   1.000
_cell.length_c   1.000
_cell.angle_alpha   90.00
_cell.angle_beta   90.00
_cell.angle_gamma   90.00
#
_symmetry.space_group_name_H-M   'P 1'
#
loop_
_entity.id
_entity.type
_entity.pdbx_description
1 polymer ?
#
loop_
_entity_poly.entity_id
_entity_poly.type
_entity_poly.pdbx_seq_one_letter_code
_entity_poly.pdbx_strand_id
1 'polypeptide(L)'
;MSYDLFIFEKIKTFRTSIDVKYYLEVFIEDDSEIDYNSLDGCSPKVVEFAKEMFEKFPPLNGPYAPPDEIAFASEESESHLTDYSLYEYGIYCSFAWSVAEEALDYVLSLTEKYDMGIVDFQGERQVFCEGIELLKYSTESMTDRYGDFEDIKELLMTIDSPKRGTDNTDYAFVTVWFELDSDEKKREEFIQCTPYYKSKKLLPTIFSKNKAVEVDGYDFEVMKNGVLYKTNVATKEKLLEYFEQWCVEKKDIDITGFEIIPL
;
A
#
# COMPACT_ATOMS: atom_id res chain seq x y z
N MET A 1 2.02 20.17 12.92
CA MET A 1 1.99 18.91 12.17
C MET A 1 0.53 18.57 11.98
N SER A 2 0.15 18.11 10.81
CA SER A 2 -1.20 17.60 10.52
C SER A 2 -1.28 16.11 10.82
N TYR A 3 -2.50 15.64 11.07
CA TYR A 3 -2.86 14.22 10.98
C TYR A 3 -3.72 14.08 9.73
N ASP A 4 -3.29 13.24 8.79
CA ASP A 4 -3.83 13.25 7.43
C ASP A 4 -4.50 11.92 7.14
N LEU A 5 -5.70 11.96 6.57
CA LEU A 5 -6.46 10.77 6.19
C LEU A 5 -6.98 10.94 4.77
N PHE A 6 -7.08 9.83 4.04
CA PHE A 6 -7.81 9.79 2.78
C PHE A 6 -8.96 8.80 2.85
N ILE A 7 -10.18 9.28 2.73
CA ILE A 7 -11.40 8.48 2.75
C ILE A 7 -11.83 8.25 1.30
N PHE A 8 -12.26 7.04 0.97
CA PHE A 8 -12.70 6.69 -0.39
C PHE A 8 -14.00 5.89 -0.40
N GLU A 9 -14.83 6.15 -1.41
CA GLU A 9 -15.98 5.32 -1.71
C GLU A 9 -15.53 3.99 -2.33
N LYS A 10 -16.12 2.89 -1.84
CA LYS A 10 -15.93 1.56 -2.45
C LYS A 10 -16.62 1.50 -3.81
N ILE A 11 -15.82 1.53 -4.87
CA ILE A 11 -16.28 1.34 -6.25
C ILE A 11 -15.73 0.05 -6.85
N LYS A 12 -16.38 -0.46 -7.89
CA LYS A 12 -16.06 -1.76 -8.50
C LYS A 12 -14.62 -1.91 -9.00
N THR A 13 -13.96 -0.80 -9.31
CA THR A 13 -12.57 -0.75 -9.77
C THR A 13 -11.57 -0.85 -8.62
N PHE A 14 -11.94 -0.48 -7.39
CA PHE A 14 -11.09 -0.64 -6.21
C PHE A 14 -11.26 -2.04 -5.66
N ARG A 15 -10.31 -2.92 -5.99
CA ARG A 15 -10.30 -4.31 -5.51
C ARG A 15 -9.13 -4.58 -4.58
N THR A 16 -8.02 -3.87 -4.80
CA THR A 16 -6.80 -4.04 -4.00
C THR A 16 -6.33 -2.71 -3.43
N SER A 17 -5.45 -2.77 -2.42
CA SER A 17 -4.80 -1.57 -1.86
C SER A 17 -4.00 -0.78 -2.91
N ILE A 18 -3.52 -1.43 -3.96
CA ILE A 18 -2.83 -0.79 -5.10
C ILE A 18 -3.77 0.09 -5.91
N ASP A 19 -5.04 -0.33 -6.10
CA ASP A 19 -6.03 0.49 -6.81
C ASP A 19 -6.32 1.79 -6.07
N VAL A 20 -6.48 1.67 -4.75
CA VAL A 20 -6.77 2.81 -3.88
C VAL A 20 -5.58 3.77 -3.89
N LYS A 21 -4.36 3.25 -3.78
CA LYS A 21 -3.15 4.09 -3.85
C LYS A 21 -3.00 4.78 -5.20
N TYR A 22 -3.25 4.08 -6.32
CA TYR A 22 -3.19 4.70 -7.64
C TYR A 22 -4.23 5.82 -7.78
N TYR A 23 -5.46 5.60 -7.29
CA TYR A 23 -6.47 6.65 -7.27
C TYR A 23 -6.05 7.83 -6.40
N LEU A 24 -5.44 7.59 -5.24
CA LEU A 24 -4.92 8.64 -4.38
C LEU A 24 -3.82 9.46 -5.08
N GLU A 25 -2.92 8.83 -5.83
CA GLU A 25 -1.89 9.53 -6.60
C GLU A 25 -2.53 10.48 -7.62
N VAL A 26 -3.53 9.99 -8.37
CA VAL A 26 -4.32 10.82 -9.31
C VAL A 26 -5.10 11.92 -8.57
N PHE A 27 -5.60 11.64 -7.38
CA PHE A 27 -6.35 12.61 -6.58
C PHE A 27 -5.47 13.78 -6.11
N ILE A 28 -4.22 13.50 -5.73
CA ILE A 28 -3.25 14.49 -5.26
C ILE A 28 -2.61 15.28 -6.42
N GLU A 29 -2.66 14.76 -7.65
CA GLU A 29 -2.28 15.54 -8.83
C GLU A 29 -3.21 16.75 -8.98
N ASP A 30 -2.69 17.93 -8.64
CA ASP A 30 -3.40 19.21 -8.67
C ASP A 30 -3.88 19.53 -10.09
N ASP A 31 -5.18 19.38 -10.32
CA ASP A 31 -5.86 19.87 -11.52
C ASP A 31 -6.54 21.21 -11.22
N SER A 32 -5.97 22.28 -11.77
CA SER A 32 -6.47 23.65 -11.61
C SER A 32 -7.90 23.88 -12.11
N GLU A 33 -8.47 22.95 -12.88
CA GLU A 33 -9.87 23.00 -13.31
C GLU A 33 -10.86 22.50 -12.25
N ILE A 34 -10.38 21.79 -11.21
CA ILE A 34 -11.19 21.22 -10.14
C ILE A 34 -11.18 22.14 -8.91
N ASP A 35 -12.36 22.52 -8.43
CA ASP A 35 -12.50 23.16 -7.12
C ASP A 35 -12.65 22.10 -6.03
N TYR A 36 -11.52 21.66 -5.49
CA TYR A 36 -11.47 20.65 -4.42
C TYR A 36 -12.09 21.10 -3.09
N ASN A 37 -12.44 22.37 -2.92
CA ASN A 37 -13.18 22.85 -1.76
C ASN A 37 -14.70 22.77 -1.96
N SER A 38 -15.16 22.36 -3.15
CA SER A 38 -16.57 22.21 -3.48
C SER A 38 -17.03 20.76 -3.37
N LEU A 39 -18.33 20.58 -3.13
CA LEU A 39 -18.99 19.29 -3.28
C LEU A 39 -19.41 19.01 -4.73
N ASP A 40 -19.20 19.96 -5.64
CA ASP A 40 -19.44 19.77 -7.07
C ASP A 40 -18.46 18.75 -7.64
N GLY A 41 -18.97 17.81 -8.46
CA GLY A 41 -18.16 16.71 -9.01
C GLY A 41 -17.98 15.52 -8.06
N CYS A 42 -18.39 15.62 -6.80
CA CYS A 42 -18.40 14.49 -5.86
C CYS A 42 -19.56 13.52 -6.13
N SER A 43 -19.36 12.24 -5.80
CA SER A 43 -20.41 11.24 -5.80
C SER A 43 -21.47 11.56 -4.72
N PRO A 44 -22.71 11.06 -4.86
CA PRO A 44 -23.74 11.25 -3.84
C PRO A 44 -23.30 10.77 -2.44
N LYS A 45 -22.54 9.66 -2.37
CA LYS A 45 -22.06 9.11 -1.10
C LYS A 45 -20.99 10.00 -0.46
N VAL A 46 -20.03 10.49 -1.26
CA VAL A 46 -19.02 11.46 -0.79
C VAL A 46 -19.69 12.73 -0.27
N VAL A 47 -20.72 13.23 -0.97
CA VAL A 47 -21.49 14.41 -0.54
C VAL A 47 -22.18 14.21 0.81
N GLU A 48 -22.81 13.05 1.02
CA GLU A 48 -23.46 12.73 2.30
C GLU A 48 -22.45 12.58 3.44
N PHE A 49 -21.36 11.85 3.19
CA PHE A 49 -20.29 11.66 4.18
C PHE A 49 -19.64 12.99 4.58
N ALA A 50 -19.25 13.81 3.60
CA ALA A 50 -18.58 15.08 3.84
C ALA A 50 -19.46 16.04 4.66
N LYS A 51 -20.76 16.10 4.36
CA LYS A 51 -21.70 16.94 5.13
C LYS A 51 -21.80 16.53 6.58
N GLU A 52 -21.76 15.23 6.89
CA GLU A 52 -21.74 14.74 8.26
C GLU A 52 -20.39 15.02 8.94
N MET A 53 -19.28 14.84 8.23
CA MET A 53 -17.96 15.25 8.71
C MET A 53 -17.91 16.72 9.13
N PHE A 54 -18.50 17.62 8.33
CA PHE A 54 -18.50 19.06 8.60
C PHE A 54 -19.22 19.44 9.90
N GLU A 55 -20.11 18.59 10.42
CA GLU A 55 -20.80 18.87 11.70
C GLU A 55 -19.84 18.86 12.89
N LYS A 56 -18.78 18.04 12.82
CA LYS A 56 -17.78 17.90 13.88
C LYS A 56 -16.44 18.54 13.53
N PHE A 57 -16.04 18.42 12.27
CA PHE A 57 -14.80 18.93 11.72
C PHE A 57 -15.11 19.87 10.56
N PRO A 58 -15.53 21.11 10.84
CA PRO A 58 -15.91 22.06 9.79
C PRO A 58 -14.75 22.35 8.83
N PRO A 59 -15.03 22.61 7.55
CA PRO A 59 -14.00 22.88 6.57
C PRO A 59 -13.33 24.23 6.83
N LEU A 60 -12.01 24.28 6.69
CA LEU A 60 -11.23 25.50 6.80
C LEU A 60 -11.52 26.46 5.63
N ASN A 61 -11.79 25.90 4.46
CA ASN A 61 -11.93 26.62 3.20
C ASN A 61 -13.24 26.28 2.49
N GLY A 62 -13.63 27.11 1.51
CA GLY A 62 -14.76 26.83 0.63
C GLY A 62 -16.13 27.29 1.14
N PRO A 63 -17.21 26.94 0.42
CA PRO A 63 -18.55 27.46 0.65
C PRO A 63 -19.22 26.97 1.94
N TYR A 64 -18.68 25.91 2.55
CA TYR A 64 -19.18 25.35 3.81
C TYR A 64 -18.36 25.79 5.03
N ALA A 65 -17.32 26.61 4.85
CA ALA A 65 -16.50 27.09 5.95
C ALA A 65 -17.31 28.02 6.88
N PRO A 66 -17.18 27.88 8.21
CA PRO A 66 -17.83 28.79 9.14
C PRO A 66 -17.22 30.20 9.02
N PRO A 67 -17.99 31.26 9.35
CA PRO A 67 -17.44 32.61 9.44
C PRO A 67 -16.27 32.69 10.43
N ASP A 68 -15.27 33.53 10.15
CA ASP A 68 -14.06 33.70 10.98
C ASP A 68 -14.37 33.93 12.47
N GLU A 69 -15.44 34.68 12.79
CA GLU A 69 -15.87 34.96 14.15
C GLU A 69 -16.26 33.71 14.95
N ILE A 70 -16.66 32.63 14.26
CA ILE A 70 -16.98 31.33 14.83
C ILE A 70 -15.77 30.40 14.71
N ALA A 71 -15.13 30.37 13.54
CA ALA A 71 -14.00 29.51 13.22
C ALA A 71 -12.83 29.69 14.20
N PHE A 72 -12.53 30.95 14.56
CA PHE A 72 -11.39 31.34 15.39
C PHE A 72 -11.82 31.88 16.76
N ALA A 73 -13.04 31.55 17.22
CA ALA A 73 -13.56 32.00 18.50
C ALA A 73 -12.78 31.45 19.71
N SER A 74 -12.16 30.28 19.55
CA SER A 74 -11.41 29.57 20.59
C SER A 74 -10.38 28.61 19.99
N GLU A 75 -9.39 28.20 20.77
CA GLU A 75 -8.43 27.16 20.36
C GLU A 75 -9.13 25.83 20.04
N GLU A 76 -10.24 25.52 20.72
CA GLU A 76 -11.04 24.32 20.45
C GLU A 76 -11.70 24.40 19.07
N SER A 77 -12.33 25.54 18.74
CA SER A 77 -12.93 25.76 17.43
C SER A 77 -11.92 25.73 16.30
N GLU A 78 -10.76 26.38 16.49
CA GLU A 78 -9.68 26.44 15.50
C GLU A 78 -9.07 25.05 15.27
N SER A 79 -8.85 24.27 16.33
CA SER A 79 -8.26 22.92 16.22
C SER A 79 -9.17 21.89 15.53
N HIS A 80 -10.47 22.16 15.42
CA HIS A 80 -11.42 21.32 14.69
C HIS A 80 -11.61 21.74 13.23
N LEU A 81 -11.08 22.89 12.81
CA LEU A 81 -11.05 23.24 11.38
C LEU A 81 -10.18 22.23 10.65
N THR A 82 -10.71 21.70 9.55
CA THR A 82 -10.04 20.67 8.75
C THR A 82 -9.86 21.17 7.33
N ASP A 83 -8.66 21.03 6.78
CA ASP A 83 -8.44 21.30 5.36
C ASP A 83 -8.90 20.10 4.56
N TYR A 84 -9.88 20.31 3.69
CA TYR A 84 -10.48 19.24 2.89
C TYR A 84 -10.06 19.40 1.42
N SER A 85 -9.86 18.27 0.77
CA SER A 85 -9.96 18.19 -0.69
C SER A 85 -11.00 17.14 -1.03
N LEU A 86 -11.92 17.47 -1.92
CA LEU A 86 -13.13 16.71 -2.22
C LEU A 86 -13.20 16.51 -3.73
N TYR A 87 -13.25 15.26 -4.19
CA TYR A 87 -13.41 14.99 -5.61
C TYR A 87 -13.92 13.58 -5.86
N GLU A 88 -14.91 13.46 -6.76
CA GLU A 88 -15.48 12.20 -7.26
C GLU A 88 -15.75 11.15 -6.15
N TYR A 89 -14.82 10.23 -5.90
CA TYR A 89 -14.95 9.13 -4.93
C TYR A 89 -14.03 9.28 -3.71
N GLY A 90 -13.35 10.42 -3.54
CA GLY A 90 -12.33 10.64 -2.52
C GLY A 90 -12.53 11.90 -1.68
N ILE A 91 -12.07 11.84 -0.44
CA ILE A 91 -12.01 12.93 0.52
C ILE A 91 -10.62 12.87 1.17
N TYR A 92 -9.79 13.89 0.94
CA TYR A 92 -8.57 14.09 1.72
C TYR A 92 -8.88 15.03 2.88
N CYS A 93 -8.42 14.69 4.08
CA CYS A 93 -8.60 15.49 5.29
C CYS A 93 -7.25 15.75 5.95
N SER A 94 -6.93 17.02 6.21
CA SER A 94 -5.80 17.43 7.04
C SER A 94 -6.30 18.00 8.36
N PHE A 95 -6.24 17.18 9.41
CA PHE A 95 -6.66 17.54 10.76
C PHE A 95 -5.51 18.16 11.55
N ALA A 96 -5.83 18.99 12.56
CA ALA A 96 -4.83 19.38 13.54
C ALA A 96 -4.39 18.16 14.37
N TRP A 97 -3.08 18.04 14.65
CA TRP A 97 -2.58 16.91 15.44
C TRP A 97 -3.20 16.80 16.84
N SER A 98 -3.62 17.92 17.44
CA SER A 98 -4.24 17.94 18.76
C SER A 98 -5.57 17.19 18.85
N VAL A 99 -6.22 16.93 17.71
CA VAL A 99 -7.51 16.22 17.62
C VAL A 99 -7.39 14.90 16.85
N ALA A 100 -6.18 14.39 16.61
CA ALA A 100 -5.94 13.23 15.76
C ALA A 100 -6.71 11.96 16.19
N GLU A 101 -6.65 11.62 17.49
CA GLU A 101 -7.36 10.44 18.03
C GLU A 101 -8.88 10.58 17.85
N GLU A 102 -9.42 11.77 18.15
CA GLU A 102 -10.84 12.06 18.00
C GLU A 102 -11.29 12.04 16.53
N ALA A 103 -10.47 12.56 15.62
CA ALA A 103 -10.72 12.55 14.19
C ALA A 103 -10.74 11.13 13.64
N LEU A 104 -9.73 10.32 13.99
CA LEU A 104 -9.66 8.92 13.55
C LEU A 104 -10.88 8.12 14.04
N ASP A 105 -11.23 8.21 15.32
CA ASP A 105 -12.39 7.50 15.87
C ASP A 105 -13.68 7.89 15.16
N TYR A 106 -13.86 9.19 14.89
CA TYR A 106 -15.05 9.68 14.21
C TYR A 106 -15.10 9.24 12.74
N VAL A 107 -14.00 9.36 12.00
CA VAL A 107 -13.90 8.91 10.61
C VAL A 107 -14.17 7.41 10.52
N LEU A 108 -13.58 6.59 11.40
CA LEU A 108 -13.84 5.15 11.43
C LEU A 108 -15.34 4.85 11.60
N SER A 109 -16.01 5.54 12.53
CA SER A 109 -17.45 5.36 12.75
C SER A 109 -18.29 5.74 11.52
N LEU A 110 -17.91 6.79 10.79
CA LEU A 110 -18.60 7.18 9.56
C LEU A 110 -18.29 6.23 8.41
N THR A 111 -17.05 5.75 8.28
CA THR A 111 -16.70 4.80 7.22
C THR A 111 -17.45 3.48 7.36
N GLU A 112 -17.70 3.03 8.59
CA GLU A 112 -18.60 1.90 8.87
C GLU A 112 -20.04 2.23 8.47
N LYS A 113 -20.56 3.40 8.88
CA LYS A 113 -21.94 3.84 8.57
C LYS A 113 -22.22 3.96 7.06
N TYR A 114 -21.27 4.49 6.29
CA TYR A 114 -21.42 4.81 4.87
C TYR A 114 -20.85 3.74 3.94
N ASP A 115 -20.27 2.67 4.49
CA ASP A 115 -19.61 1.61 3.72
C ASP A 115 -18.50 2.17 2.82
N MET A 116 -17.57 2.91 3.45
CA MET A 116 -16.42 3.56 2.83
C MET A 116 -15.11 2.98 3.38
N GLY A 117 -14.01 3.25 2.70
CA GLY A 117 -12.66 2.88 3.16
C GLY A 117 -11.85 4.10 3.58
N ILE A 118 -10.77 3.85 4.32
CA ILE A 118 -9.83 4.89 4.77
C ILE A 118 -8.40 4.47 4.49
N VAL A 119 -7.58 5.45 4.14
CA VAL A 119 -6.13 5.39 4.14
C VAL A 119 -5.60 6.26 5.30
N ASP A 120 -4.84 5.65 6.21
CA ASP A 120 -4.16 6.33 7.32
C ASP A 120 -2.67 6.43 7.00
N PHE A 121 -2.19 7.66 6.75
CA PHE A 121 -0.81 7.92 6.37
C PHE A 121 0.18 7.79 7.53
N GLN A 122 -0.30 7.89 8.77
CA GLN A 122 0.52 7.81 9.97
C GLN A 122 0.39 6.47 10.70
N GLY A 123 -0.58 5.64 10.33
CA GLY A 123 -0.82 4.30 10.87
C GLY A 123 0.14 3.22 10.35
N GLU A 124 0.27 2.13 11.11
CA GLU A 124 1.07 0.95 10.70
C GLU A 124 0.44 0.18 9.53
N ARG A 125 -0.89 0.27 9.43
CA ARG A 125 -1.68 -0.30 8.35
C ARG A 125 -2.25 0.87 7.55
N GLN A 126 -1.84 0.97 6.29
CA GLN A 126 -2.18 2.14 5.49
C GLN A 126 -3.61 2.12 4.96
N VAL A 127 -4.25 0.97 4.72
CA VAL A 127 -5.61 0.90 4.15
C VAL A 127 -6.54 0.05 5.02
N PHE A 128 -7.70 0.59 5.39
CA PHE A 128 -8.77 -0.11 6.09
C PHE A 128 -10.06 -0.07 5.28
N CYS A 129 -10.50 -1.22 4.79
CA CYS A 129 -11.70 -1.31 3.98
C CYS A 129 -12.15 -2.78 3.81
N GLU A 130 -13.35 -3.11 4.25
CA GLU A 130 -13.91 -4.44 4.00
C GLU A 130 -14.04 -4.72 2.50
N GLY A 131 -13.60 -5.90 2.07
CA GLY A 131 -13.68 -6.34 0.67
C GLY A 131 -12.55 -5.85 -0.23
N ILE A 132 -11.52 -5.20 0.32
CA ILE A 132 -10.30 -4.82 -0.40
C ILE A 132 -9.17 -5.77 -0.03
N GLU A 133 -8.52 -6.32 -1.05
CA GLU A 133 -7.32 -7.15 -0.91
C GLU A 133 -6.10 -6.28 -0.62
N LEU A 134 -5.41 -6.56 0.48
CA LEU A 134 -4.24 -5.79 0.89
C LEU A 134 -2.98 -6.45 0.34
N LEU A 135 -2.16 -5.67 -0.36
CA LEU A 135 -0.82 -6.11 -0.75
C LEU A 135 0.04 -6.26 0.51
N LYS A 136 0.57 -7.45 0.69
CA LYS A 136 1.46 -7.77 1.81
C LYS A 136 2.72 -8.43 1.31
N TYR A 137 3.77 -8.30 2.11
CA TYR A 137 5.05 -8.92 1.83
C TYR A 137 5.73 -9.48 3.07
N SER A 138 6.70 -10.34 2.81
CA SER A 138 7.65 -10.81 3.80
C SER A 138 9.04 -10.88 3.21
N THR A 139 10.01 -10.70 4.09
CA THR A 139 11.42 -10.85 3.83
C THR A 139 12.02 -11.71 4.95
N GLU A 140 13.32 -11.96 4.87
CA GLU A 140 14.06 -12.64 5.92
C GLU A 140 14.02 -11.95 7.30
N SER A 141 13.67 -10.65 7.34
CA SER A 141 13.72 -9.84 8.56
C SER A 141 12.36 -9.30 8.99
N MET A 142 11.36 -9.39 8.11
CA MET A 142 10.04 -8.82 8.31
C MET A 142 8.96 -9.78 7.83
N THR A 143 7.93 -9.99 8.63
CA THR A 143 6.82 -10.89 8.30
C THR A 143 5.51 -10.13 8.25
N ASP A 144 4.62 -10.51 7.33
CA ASP A 144 3.24 -9.99 7.22
C ASP A 144 3.13 -8.46 7.16
N ARG A 145 4.08 -7.81 6.49
CA ARG A 145 4.06 -6.35 6.35
C ARG A 145 3.08 -5.92 5.28
N TYR A 146 2.35 -4.85 5.53
CA TYR A 146 1.67 -4.08 4.50
C TYR A 146 2.69 -3.29 3.70
N GLY A 147 2.45 -3.13 2.41
CA GLY A 147 3.24 -2.26 1.56
C GLY A 147 2.55 -1.98 0.24
N ASP A 148 3.24 -1.23 -0.59
CA ASP A 148 2.85 -0.93 -1.96
C ASP A 148 3.90 -1.44 -2.95
N PHE A 149 3.66 -1.21 -4.25
CA PHE A 149 4.56 -1.72 -5.28
C PHE A 149 5.94 -1.05 -5.29
N GLU A 150 6.07 0.20 -4.84
CA GLU A 150 7.37 0.85 -4.75
C GLU A 150 8.20 0.23 -3.62
N ASP A 151 7.58 -0.11 -2.48
CA ASP A 151 8.24 -0.90 -1.42
C ASP A 151 8.78 -2.22 -1.98
N ILE A 152 7.95 -2.95 -2.73
CA ILE A 152 8.35 -4.23 -3.34
C ILE A 152 9.52 -4.03 -4.30
N LYS A 153 9.45 -3.00 -5.15
CA LYS A 153 10.51 -2.68 -6.10
C LYS A 153 11.83 -2.37 -5.39
N GLU A 154 11.83 -1.57 -4.32
CA GLU A 154 13.03 -1.32 -3.52
C GLU A 154 13.62 -2.60 -2.92
N LEU A 155 12.76 -3.49 -2.41
CA LEU A 155 13.17 -4.79 -1.88
C LEU A 155 13.80 -5.68 -2.97
N LEU A 156 13.22 -5.73 -4.17
CA LEU A 156 13.75 -6.49 -5.30
C LEU A 156 15.10 -5.91 -5.78
N MET A 157 15.26 -4.59 -5.79
CA MET A 157 16.51 -3.96 -6.19
C MET A 157 17.67 -4.27 -5.24
N THR A 158 17.36 -4.60 -3.99
CA THR A 158 18.35 -4.91 -2.94
C THR A 158 18.43 -6.39 -2.57
N ILE A 159 17.68 -7.28 -3.24
CA ILE A 159 17.51 -8.69 -2.87
C ILE A 159 18.82 -9.49 -2.83
N ASP A 160 19.79 -9.16 -3.68
CA ASP A 160 21.11 -9.79 -3.75
C ASP A 160 22.18 -9.08 -2.90
N SER A 161 21.79 -8.07 -2.13
CA SER A 161 22.71 -7.32 -1.28
C SER A 161 23.31 -8.26 -0.22
N PRO A 162 24.64 -8.22 0.00
CA PRO A 162 25.29 -9.03 1.04
C PRO A 162 24.90 -8.60 2.47
N LYS A 163 24.09 -7.54 2.62
CA LYS A 163 23.52 -7.09 3.89
C LYS A 163 22.18 -7.76 4.23
N ARG A 164 21.59 -8.49 3.29
CA ARG A 164 20.34 -9.24 3.49
C ARG A 164 20.64 -10.68 3.88
N GLY A 165 19.72 -11.32 4.60
CA GLY A 165 19.88 -12.69 5.10
C GLY A 165 20.71 -12.81 6.39
N THR A 166 20.74 -14.03 6.95
CA THR A 166 21.56 -14.38 8.13
C THR A 166 22.94 -14.94 7.75
N ASP A 167 23.03 -15.55 6.56
CA ASP A 167 24.28 -15.83 5.85
C ASP A 167 24.19 -15.09 4.51
N ASN A 168 25.28 -14.42 4.11
CA ASN A 168 25.34 -13.41 3.03
C ASN A 168 24.83 -13.86 1.64
N THR A 169 24.30 -15.08 1.48
CA THR A 169 24.04 -15.74 0.19
C THR A 169 22.92 -16.79 0.13
N ASP A 170 22.17 -17.14 1.17
CA ASP A 170 21.21 -18.28 1.03
C ASP A 170 19.83 -18.07 1.65
N TYR A 171 19.60 -16.96 2.36
CA TYR A 171 18.37 -16.75 3.12
C TYR A 171 17.61 -15.47 2.78
N ALA A 172 18.09 -14.67 1.83
CA ALA A 172 17.39 -13.47 1.41
C ALA A 172 16.21 -13.84 0.50
N PHE A 173 15.01 -13.35 0.82
CA PHE A 173 13.83 -13.58 -0.02
C PHE A 173 12.90 -12.37 -0.01
N VAL A 174 12.03 -12.31 -1.01
CA VAL A 174 10.84 -11.45 -1.00
C VAL A 174 9.66 -12.32 -1.39
N THR A 175 8.69 -12.46 -0.49
CA THR A 175 7.39 -13.09 -0.75
C THR A 175 6.34 -12.00 -0.79
N VAL A 176 5.43 -12.04 -1.76
CA VAL A 176 4.34 -11.07 -1.90
C VAL A 176 3.03 -11.82 -2.14
N TRP A 177 1.98 -11.38 -1.46
CA TRP A 177 0.63 -11.94 -1.58
C TRP A 177 -0.42 -10.85 -1.35
N PHE A 178 -1.65 -11.14 -1.76
CA PHE A 178 -2.83 -10.34 -1.47
C PHE A 178 -3.63 -11.07 -0.40
N GLU A 179 -4.16 -10.32 0.56
CA GLU A 179 -4.93 -10.86 1.68
C GLU A 179 -6.16 -10.00 1.91
N LEU A 180 -7.34 -10.61 1.93
CA LEU A 180 -8.55 -9.95 2.42
C LEU A 180 -8.54 -9.96 3.95
N ASP A 181 -9.03 -8.88 4.57
CA ASP A 181 -9.12 -8.77 6.03
C ASP A 181 -9.86 -9.93 6.71
N SER A 182 -10.84 -10.49 6.02
CA SER A 182 -11.68 -11.59 6.51
C SER A 182 -11.11 -12.98 6.20
N ASP A 183 -9.93 -13.08 5.58
CA ASP A 183 -9.42 -14.35 5.08
C ASP A 183 -8.79 -15.21 6.19
N GLU A 184 -9.38 -16.37 6.45
CA GLU A 184 -8.80 -17.38 7.35
C GLU A 184 -7.63 -18.12 6.69
N LYS A 185 -7.49 -18.03 5.36
CA LYS A 185 -6.54 -18.78 4.53
C LYS A 185 -5.41 -17.90 4.00
N LYS A 186 -4.57 -17.46 4.93
CA LYS A 186 -3.40 -16.64 4.61
C LYS A 186 -2.46 -17.34 3.63
N ARG A 187 -2.02 -16.61 2.60
CA ARG A 187 -0.96 -17.02 1.65
C ARG A 187 -1.26 -18.28 0.82
N GLU A 188 -2.53 -18.55 0.49
CA GLU A 188 -2.86 -19.65 -0.44
C GLU A 188 -2.25 -19.44 -1.84
N GLU A 189 -2.15 -18.18 -2.26
CA GLU A 189 -1.47 -17.78 -3.48
C GLU A 189 -0.44 -16.70 -3.17
N PHE A 190 0.76 -16.84 -3.72
CA PHE A 190 1.85 -15.87 -3.55
C PHE A 190 2.85 -15.99 -4.70
N ILE A 191 3.61 -14.92 -4.88
CA ILE A 191 4.85 -14.95 -5.65
C ILE A 191 6.03 -14.74 -4.71
N GLN A 192 7.15 -15.37 -5.01
CA GLN A 192 8.36 -15.27 -4.22
C GLN A 192 9.59 -15.20 -5.11
N CYS A 193 10.61 -14.50 -4.63
CA CYS A 193 11.94 -14.58 -5.22
C CYS A 193 13.03 -14.78 -4.18
N THR A 194 14.04 -15.54 -4.57
CA THR A 194 15.28 -15.77 -3.82
C THR A 194 16.46 -15.64 -4.79
N PRO A 195 17.56 -14.93 -4.45
CA PRO A 195 18.70 -14.87 -5.34
C PRO A 195 19.35 -16.26 -5.47
N TYR A 196 19.71 -16.63 -6.69
CA TYR A 196 20.42 -17.87 -7.00
C TYR A 196 21.91 -17.56 -7.14
N TYR A 197 22.71 -17.88 -6.12
CA TYR A 197 24.13 -17.52 -6.10
C TYR A 197 25.02 -18.60 -6.71
N LYS A 198 26.08 -18.18 -7.42
CA LYS A 198 27.09 -19.12 -7.92
C LYS A 198 27.78 -19.80 -6.74
N SER A 199 27.82 -21.13 -6.76
CA SER A 199 28.63 -21.89 -5.81
C SER A 199 30.08 -21.38 -5.81
N LYS A 200 30.63 -21.08 -4.62
CA LYS A 200 32.04 -20.70 -4.48
C LYS A 200 32.90 -21.88 -4.92
N LYS A 201 33.69 -21.73 -5.99
CA LYS A 201 34.81 -22.66 -6.25
C LYS A 201 35.70 -22.72 -5.01
N LEU A 202 35.94 -23.92 -4.49
CA LEU A 202 36.75 -24.27 -3.31
C LEU A 202 38.22 -23.82 -3.43
N LEU A 203 38.49 -22.51 -3.37
CA LEU A 203 39.83 -21.97 -3.15
C LEU A 203 39.77 -20.99 -1.97
N PRO A 204 40.36 -21.33 -0.82
CA PRO A 204 40.29 -20.51 0.38
C PRO A 204 41.23 -19.31 0.22
N THR A 205 40.72 -18.18 -0.30
CA THR A 205 41.42 -16.90 -0.16
C THR A 205 41.07 -16.28 1.19
N ILE A 206 42.05 -16.28 2.10
CA ILE A 206 41.99 -15.86 3.50
C ILE A 206 41.69 -14.35 3.70
N PHE A 207 41.47 -13.58 2.63
CA PHE A 207 41.24 -12.13 2.72
C PHE A 207 40.21 -11.63 1.71
N SER A 208 38.92 -11.72 2.04
CA SER A 208 37.91 -10.76 1.55
C SER A 208 36.59 -10.92 2.30
N LYS A 209 36.38 -10.14 3.37
CA LYS A 209 35.08 -10.08 4.06
C LYS A 209 33.97 -9.43 3.21
N ASN A 210 34.32 -8.78 2.10
CA ASN A 210 33.40 -7.98 1.27
C ASN A 210 33.48 -8.31 -0.25
N LYS A 211 33.79 -9.56 -0.64
CA LYS A 211 33.71 -9.89 -2.08
C LYS A 211 32.25 -9.92 -2.52
N ALA A 212 31.92 -9.17 -3.57
CA ALA A 212 30.62 -9.27 -4.24
C ALA A 212 30.37 -10.74 -4.59
N VAL A 213 29.23 -11.26 -4.14
CA VAL A 213 28.82 -12.63 -4.46
C VAL A 213 28.20 -12.57 -5.83
N GLU A 214 28.66 -13.44 -6.73
CA GLU A 214 28.15 -13.47 -8.09
C GLU A 214 26.81 -14.20 -8.11
N VAL A 215 25.77 -13.47 -8.52
CA VAL A 215 24.41 -13.99 -8.69
C VAL A 215 24.28 -14.55 -10.10
N ASP A 216 23.68 -15.73 -10.22
CA ASP A 216 23.41 -16.47 -11.47
C ASP A 216 21.90 -16.52 -11.74
N GLY A 217 21.22 -15.41 -11.46
CA GLY A 217 19.78 -15.25 -11.58
C GLY A 217 19.04 -15.31 -10.24
N TYR A 218 17.74 -15.47 -10.32
CA TYR A 218 16.80 -15.43 -9.21
C TYR A 218 15.84 -16.59 -9.37
N ASP A 219 15.74 -17.40 -8.33
CA ASP A 219 14.68 -18.39 -8.23
C ASP A 219 13.37 -17.65 -8.01
N PHE A 220 12.50 -17.70 -9.02
CA PHE A 220 11.17 -17.11 -8.98
C PHE A 220 10.14 -18.21 -8.83
N GLU A 221 9.27 -18.06 -7.83
CA GLU A 221 8.35 -19.06 -7.36
C GLU A 221 6.93 -18.50 -7.37
N VAL A 222 5.97 -19.31 -7.82
CA VAL A 222 4.55 -18.98 -7.85
C VAL A 222 3.80 -20.10 -7.14
N MET A 223 3.18 -19.80 -6.00
CA MET A 223 2.23 -20.69 -5.36
C MET A 223 0.85 -20.43 -5.95
N LYS A 224 0.25 -21.43 -6.57
CA LYS A 224 -1.08 -21.34 -7.15
C LYS A 224 -1.85 -22.63 -6.98
N ASN A 225 -3.07 -22.55 -6.45
CA ASN A 225 -3.92 -23.72 -6.17
C ASN A 225 -3.19 -24.83 -5.37
N GLY A 226 -2.35 -24.45 -4.40
CA GLY A 226 -1.58 -25.39 -3.58
C GLY A 226 -0.46 -26.13 -4.33
N VAL A 227 -0.06 -25.65 -5.51
CA VAL A 227 1.09 -26.15 -6.26
C VAL A 227 2.13 -25.04 -6.37
N LEU A 228 3.37 -25.37 -6.04
CA LEU A 228 4.50 -24.45 -6.17
C LEU A 228 5.20 -24.66 -7.51
N TYR A 229 5.22 -23.63 -8.33
CA TYR A 229 5.91 -23.57 -9.60
C TYR A 229 7.16 -22.73 -9.47
N LYS A 230 8.26 -23.13 -10.12
CA LYS A 230 9.55 -22.44 -10.02
C LYS A 230 10.22 -22.30 -11.38
N THR A 231 10.87 -21.16 -11.60
CA THR A 231 11.80 -20.94 -12.71
C THR A 231 13.00 -20.12 -12.24
N ASN A 232 14.12 -20.21 -12.94
CA ASN A 232 15.22 -19.26 -12.77
C ASN A 232 15.01 -18.06 -13.71
N VAL A 233 15.19 -16.86 -13.17
CA VAL A 233 15.06 -15.57 -13.87
C VAL A 233 16.42 -14.89 -13.90
N ALA A 234 16.92 -14.56 -15.09
CA ALA A 234 18.31 -14.10 -15.22
C ALA A 234 18.58 -12.71 -14.65
N THR A 235 17.60 -11.80 -14.65
CA THR A 235 17.82 -10.38 -14.30
C THR A 235 16.72 -9.82 -13.39
N LYS A 236 17.05 -8.75 -12.66
CA LYS A 236 16.11 -8.04 -11.79
C LYS A 236 15.03 -7.32 -12.58
N GLU A 237 15.33 -6.85 -13.78
CA GLU A 237 14.35 -6.21 -14.67
C GLU A 237 13.25 -7.21 -15.03
N LYS A 238 13.63 -8.45 -15.38
CA LYS A 238 12.64 -9.48 -15.68
C LYS A 238 11.86 -9.92 -14.45
N LEU A 239 12.50 -9.92 -13.28
CA LEU A 239 11.84 -10.17 -12.01
C LEU A 239 10.80 -9.08 -11.71
N LEU A 240 11.17 -7.81 -11.86
CA LEU A 240 10.28 -6.67 -11.66
C LEU A 240 9.07 -6.75 -12.60
N GLU A 241 9.26 -7.12 -13.87
CA GLU A 241 8.13 -7.35 -14.79
C GLU A 241 7.12 -8.37 -14.26
N TYR A 242 7.56 -9.48 -13.66
CA TYR A 242 6.64 -10.47 -13.08
C TYR A 242 5.93 -9.93 -11.85
N PHE A 243 6.63 -9.25 -10.96
CA PHE A 243 6.01 -8.65 -9.78
C PHE A 243 5.04 -7.53 -10.18
N GLU A 244 5.34 -6.73 -11.21
CA GLU A 244 4.44 -5.69 -11.75
C GLU A 244 3.19 -6.31 -12.37
N GLN A 245 3.34 -7.35 -13.19
CA GLN A 245 2.23 -8.09 -13.78
C GLN A 245 1.26 -8.60 -12.71
N TRP A 246 1.80 -9.15 -11.63
CA TRP A 246 0.99 -9.75 -10.57
C TRP A 246 0.40 -8.70 -9.61
N CYS A 247 1.22 -7.76 -9.10
CA CYS A 247 0.79 -6.75 -8.12
C CYS A 247 -0.08 -5.65 -8.73
N VAL A 248 0.32 -5.13 -9.90
CA VAL A 248 -0.25 -3.91 -10.49
C VAL A 248 -1.22 -4.25 -11.61
N GLU A 249 -0.78 -5.06 -12.57
CA GLU A 249 -1.61 -5.41 -13.73
C GLU A 249 -2.67 -6.48 -13.41
N LYS A 250 -2.54 -7.16 -12.25
CA LYS A 250 -3.41 -8.26 -11.79
C LYS A 250 -3.55 -9.37 -12.82
N LYS A 251 -2.45 -9.65 -13.52
CA LYS A 251 -2.35 -10.73 -14.47
C LYS A 251 -1.72 -11.93 -13.79
N ASP A 252 -2.31 -13.09 -14.07
CA ASP A 252 -1.68 -14.36 -13.73
C ASP A 252 -0.31 -14.47 -14.41
N ILE A 253 0.67 -14.97 -13.65
CA ILE A 253 1.96 -15.35 -14.21
C ILE A 253 1.76 -16.57 -15.13
N ASP A 254 2.28 -16.49 -16.35
CA ASP A 254 2.38 -17.65 -17.22
C ASP A 254 3.43 -18.62 -16.69
N ILE A 255 2.96 -19.66 -16.01
CA ILE A 255 3.77 -20.74 -15.43
C ILE A 255 4.13 -21.84 -16.46
N THR A 256 3.87 -21.63 -17.75
CA THR A 256 4.23 -22.58 -18.79
C THR A 256 5.75 -22.80 -18.82
N GLY A 257 6.18 -24.04 -18.58
CA GLY A 257 7.59 -24.41 -18.56
C GLY A 257 8.28 -24.22 -17.21
N PHE A 258 7.56 -23.78 -16.17
CA PHE A 258 8.07 -23.76 -14.80
C PHE A 258 8.14 -25.20 -14.27
N GLU A 259 9.14 -25.47 -13.43
CA GLU A 259 9.27 -26.75 -12.72
C GLU A 259 8.27 -26.80 -11.56
N ILE A 260 7.66 -27.96 -11.31
CA ILE A 260 6.79 -28.17 -10.15
C ILE A 260 7.64 -28.62 -8.98
N ILE A 261 7.56 -27.90 -7.87
CA ILE A 261 8.25 -28.21 -6.62
C ILE A 261 7.28 -28.96 -5.69
N PRO A 262 7.62 -30.19 -5.25
CA PRO A 262 6.84 -30.90 -4.24
C PRO A 262 6.86 -30.13 -2.91
N LEU A 263 5.68 -29.91 -2.33
CA LEU A 263 5.48 -29.31 -1.01
C LEU A 263 5.65 -30.31 0.13
#